data_AF-A0A916D023-F1
#
_entry.id   AF-A0A916D023-F1
#
_cell.length_a   1.000
_cell.length_b   1.000
_cell.length_c   1.000
_cell.angle_alpha   90.00
_cell.angle_beta   90.00
_cell.angle_gamma   90.00
#
_symmetry.space_group_name_H-M   'P 1'
#
loop_
_entity.id
_entity.type
_entity.pdbx_description
1 polymer ?
#
loop_
_entity_poly.entity_id
_entity_poly.type
_entity_poly.pdbx_seq_one_letter_code
_entity_poly.pdbx_strand_id
1 'polypeptide(L)'
;MATKPAQFSNEDPRRLRELLARTCELAERHTVQSVVVGLAAREGDLLAPEIIDFIESALRVEDAIFRMTRERAVLFLTDVGRDQAERILTRILGDFSERFPTARGSAPEVRFGYFELGPKQRAVGLKDVLPVLFGDRSGEAHDTRH
;
A
#
# COMPACT_ATOMS: atom_id res chain seq x y z
N MET A 1 -37.84 0.19 5.92
CA MET A 1 -36.93 -0.80 5.30
C MET A 1 -35.52 -0.25 5.44
N ALA A 2 -34.74 -0.77 6.40
CA ALA A 2 -33.38 -0.32 6.63
C ALA A 2 -32.45 -1.07 5.65
N THR A 3 -31.84 -0.32 4.73
CA THR A 3 -30.82 -0.82 3.81
C THR A 3 -29.62 -1.26 4.62
N LYS A 4 -29.44 -2.59 4.75
CA LYS A 4 -28.28 -3.21 5.36
C LYS A 4 -27.04 -2.73 4.57
N PRO A 5 -26.04 -2.08 5.18
CA PRO A 5 -24.83 -1.71 4.46
C PRO A 5 -24.19 -3.01 3.97
N ALA A 6 -24.01 -3.13 2.65
CA ALA A 6 -23.28 -4.23 2.07
C ALA A 6 -21.89 -4.24 2.71
N GLN A 7 -21.61 -5.29 3.48
CA GLN A 7 -20.24 -5.61 3.86
C GLN A 7 -19.52 -5.96 2.57
N PHE A 8 -18.87 -4.98 1.96
CA PHE A 8 -17.98 -5.21 0.83
C PHE A 8 -16.80 -6.02 1.36
N SER A 9 -16.74 -7.31 0.99
CA SER A 9 -15.59 -8.15 1.25
C SER A 9 -14.30 -7.41 0.85
N ASN A 10 -13.25 -7.58 1.64
CA ASN A 10 -11.99 -6.84 1.57
C ASN A 10 -11.21 -7.01 0.24
N GLU A 11 -11.82 -7.69 -0.74
CA GLU A 11 -11.23 -8.24 -1.96
C GLU A 11 -11.91 -7.68 -3.24
N ASP A 12 -12.92 -6.80 -3.13
CA ASP A 12 -13.61 -6.27 -4.33
C ASP A 12 -12.72 -5.25 -5.09
N PRO A 13 -12.37 -5.50 -6.37
CA PRO A 13 -11.57 -4.58 -7.17
C PRO A 13 -12.23 -3.20 -7.38
N ARG A 14 -13.55 -3.09 -7.20
CA ARG A 14 -14.27 -1.80 -7.22
C ARG A 14 -13.86 -0.94 -6.04
N ARG A 15 -13.70 -1.52 -4.85
CA ARG A 15 -13.25 -0.82 -3.65
C ARG A 15 -11.83 -0.28 -3.81
N LEU A 16 -10.94 -1.05 -4.43
CA LEU A 16 -9.59 -0.60 -4.74
C LEU A 16 -9.60 0.62 -5.70
N ARG A 17 -10.51 0.63 -6.69
CA ARG A 17 -10.70 1.79 -7.58
C ARG A 17 -11.24 3.00 -6.83
N GLU A 18 -12.21 2.80 -5.95
CA GLU A 18 -12.79 3.86 -5.11
C GLU A 18 -11.76 4.47 -4.16
N LEU A 19 -10.92 3.64 -3.53
CA LEU A 19 -9.83 4.09 -2.67
C LEU A 19 -8.80 4.92 -3.44
N LEU A 20 -8.41 4.46 -4.63
CA LEU A 20 -7.50 5.22 -5.49
C LEU A 20 -8.11 6.54 -5.93
N ALA A 21 -9.39 6.54 -6.33
CA ALA A 21 -10.10 7.76 -6.71
C ALA A 21 -10.19 8.75 -5.55
N ARG A 22 -10.52 8.29 -4.35
CA ARG A 22 -10.56 9.11 -3.13
C ARG A 22 -9.18 9.69 -2.79
N THR A 23 -8.12 8.89 -2.93
CA THR A 23 -6.74 9.34 -2.67
C THR A 23 -6.30 10.39 -3.68
N CYS A 24 -6.64 10.23 -4.97
CA CYS A 24 -6.41 11.24 -6.00
C CYS A 24 -7.19 12.53 -5.69
N GLU A 25 -8.46 12.42 -5.30
CA GLU A 25 -9.30 13.56 -4.94
C GLU A 25 -8.74 14.32 -3.73
N LEU A 26 -8.24 13.61 -2.70
CA LEU A 26 -7.57 14.20 -1.55
C LEU A 26 -6.29 14.95 -1.97
N ALA A 27 -5.45 14.33 -2.79
CA ALA A 27 -4.22 14.94 -3.30
C ALA A 27 -4.50 16.21 -4.11
N GLU A 28 -5.52 16.18 -4.98
CA GLU A 28 -5.95 17.33 -5.79
C GLU A 28 -6.57 18.45 -4.96
N ARG A 29 -7.52 18.13 -4.05
CA ARG A 29 -8.27 19.14 -3.29
C ARG A 29 -7.48 19.78 -2.18
N HIS A 30 -6.61 19.03 -1.52
CA HIS A 30 -5.88 19.50 -0.34
C HIS A 30 -4.42 19.83 -0.65
N THR A 31 -3.97 19.68 -1.91
CA THR A 31 -2.57 19.87 -2.33
C THR A 31 -1.59 19.05 -1.47
N VAL A 32 -2.02 17.88 -1.01
CA VAL A 32 -1.22 16.98 -0.19
C VAL A 32 -0.53 15.94 -1.07
N GLN A 33 0.70 15.59 -0.71
CA GLN A 33 1.42 14.51 -1.35
C GLN A 33 0.95 13.20 -0.74
N SER A 34 0.63 12.21 -1.57
CA SER A 34 0.17 10.89 -1.11
C SER A 34 1.01 9.81 -1.77
N VAL A 35 1.15 8.66 -1.12
CA VAL A 35 1.89 7.52 -1.68
C VAL A 35 1.01 6.29 -1.68
N VAL A 36 0.96 5.62 -2.83
CA VAL A 36 0.45 4.27 -2.94
C VAL A 36 1.62 3.31 -2.79
N VAL A 37 1.52 2.35 -1.88
CA VAL A 37 2.56 1.36 -1.62
C VAL A 37 2.03 -0.04 -1.92
N GLY A 38 2.75 -0.82 -2.72
CA GLY A 38 2.50 -2.25 -2.87
C GLY A 38 3.33 -3.02 -1.87
N LEU A 39 2.72 -3.90 -1.10
CA LEU A 39 3.39 -4.90 -0.29
C LEU A 39 3.23 -6.25 -0.97
N ALA A 40 4.33 -6.94 -1.23
CA ALA A 40 4.35 -8.31 -1.72
C ALA A 40 5.30 -9.17 -0.89
N ALA A 41 4.76 -10.20 -0.25
CA ALA A 41 5.55 -11.25 0.38
C ALA A 41 5.81 -12.40 -0.60
N ARG A 42 6.70 -13.31 -0.21
CA ARG A 42 6.91 -14.55 -0.95
C ARG A 42 5.65 -15.42 -0.92
N GLU A 43 5.37 -16.10 -2.03
CA GLU A 43 4.24 -17.03 -2.10
C GLU A 43 4.37 -18.14 -1.03
N GLY A 44 3.27 -18.40 -0.32
CA GLY A 44 3.25 -19.36 0.79
C GLY A 44 3.91 -18.87 2.08
N ASP A 45 4.29 -17.59 2.17
CA ASP A 45 4.74 -17.02 3.43
C ASP A 45 3.56 -16.91 4.42
N LEU A 46 3.67 -17.64 5.52
CA LEU A 46 2.65 -17.71 6.56
C LEU A 46 2.60 -16.44 7.41
N LEU A 47 3.67 -15.62 7.41
CA LEU A 47 3.73 -14.36 8.14
C LEU A 47 3.11 -13.21 7.35
N ALA A 48 2.95 -13.35 6.03
CA ALA A 48 2.43 -12.27 5.19
C ALA A 48 1.05 -11.76 5.65
N PRO A 49 0.07 -12.61 6.01
CA PRO A 49 -1.22 -12.15 6.53
C PRO A 49 -1.07 -11.37 7.84
N GLU A 50 -0.26 -11.90 8.77
CA GLU A 50 -0.01 -11.30 10.09
C GLU A 50 0.65 -9.93 9.96
N ILE A 51 1.58 -9.78 9.01
CA ILE A 51 2.22 -8.48 8.72
C ILE A 51 1.20 -7.51 8.13
N ILE A 52 0.36 -7.96 7.20
CA ILE A 52 -0.69 -7.12 6.61
C ILE A 52 -1.67 -6.66 7.70
N ASP A 53 -2.11 -7.57 8.58
CA ASP A 53 -3.00 -7.24 9.71
C ASP A 53 -2.32 -6.30 10.71
N PHE A 54 -1.03 -6.51 11.00
CA PHE A 54 -0.27 -5.64 11.89
C PHE A 54 -0.11 -4.23 11.31
N ILE A 55 0.23 -4.13 10.03
CA ILE A 55 0.31 -2.86 9.30
C ILE A 55 -1.05 -2.17 9.36
N GLU A 56 -2.15 -2.87 9.02
CA GLU A 56 -3.51 -2.32 9.08
C GLU A 56 -3.82 -1.72 10.46
N SER A 57 -3.43 -2.39 11.54
CA SER A 57 -3.63 -1.90 12.91
C SER A 57 -2.78 -0.67 13.29
N ALA A 58 -1.68 -0.43 12.57
CA ALA A 58 -0.73 0.66 12.83
C ALA A 58 -0.96 1.90 11.95
N LEU A 59 -1.82 1.80 10.93
CA LEU A 59 -2.15 2.89 10.02
C LEU A 59 -3.02 3.96 10.71
N ARG A 60 -2.90 5.20 10.23
CA ARG A 60 -3.79 6.30 10.68
C ARG A 60 -5.18 6.09 10.09
N VAL A 61 -6.18 6.75 10.68
CA VAL A 61 -7.57 6.75 10.17
C VAL A 61 -7.69 7.25 8.72
N GLU A 62 -6.81 8.18 8.33
CA GLU A 62 -6.75 8.75 6.97
C GLU A 62 -6.08 7.80 5.97
N ASP A 63 -5.24 6.88 6.45
CA ASP A 63 -4.55 5.90 5.64
C ASP A 63 -5.46 4.68 5.41
N ALA A 64 -5.21 3.95 4.33
CA ALA A 64 -5.99 2.77 4.00
C ALA A 64 -5.10 1.62 3.53
N ILE A 65 -5.57 0.41 3.76
CA ILE A 65 -4.96 -0.80 3.20
C ILE A 65 -6.03 -1.62 2.49
N PHE A 66 -5.65 -2.17 1.36
CA PHE A 66 -6.46 -3.07 0.55
C PHE A 66 -5.69 -4.37 0.37
N ARG A 67 -6.18 -5.45 0.98
CA ARG A 67 -5.62 -6.78 0.80
C ARG A 67 -6.06 -7.32 -0.55
N MET A 68 -5.10 -7.54 -1.46
CA MET A 68 -5.37 -8.12 -2.77
C MET A 68 -5.40 -9.64 -2.71
N THR A 69 -4.40 -10.23 -2.05
CA THR A 69 -4.28 -11.67 -1.82
C THR A 69 -3.73 -11.89 -0.42
N ARG A 70 -3.51 -13.15 -0.03
CA ARG A 70 -2.92 -13.52 1.26
C ARG A 70 -1.51 -12.92 1.46
N GLU A 71 -0.75 -12.77 0.38
CA GLU A 71 0.64 -12.30 0.38
C GLU A 71 0.81 -10.90 -0.23
N ARG A 72 -0.25 -10.29 -0.75
CA ARG A 72 -0.19 -8.99 -1.43
C ARG A 72 -1.22 -8.00 -0.90
N ALA A 73 -0.77 -6.78 -0.63
CA ALA A 73 -1.62 -5.68 -0.23
C ALA A 73 -1.19 -4.37 -0.89
N VAL A 74 -2.13 -3.44 -1.00
CA VAL A 74 -1.89 -2.06 -1.45
C VAL A 74 -2.23 -1.14 -0.29
N LEU A 75 -1.30 -0.28 0.09
CA LEU A 75 -1.49 0.75 1.10
C LEU A 75 -1.63 2.11 0.43
N PHE A 76 -2.45 2.96 1.01
CA PHE A 76 -2.61 4.36 0.66
C PHE A 76 -2.21 5.16 1.88
N LEU A 77 -1.08 5.86 1.77
CA LEU A 77 -0.59 6.75 2.81
C LEU A 77 -0.83 8.19 2.38
N THR A 78 -1.55 8.93 3.21
CA THR A 78 -1.95 10.31 2.95
C THR A 78 -1.00 11.30 3.62
N ASP A 79 -0.81 12.47 3.01
CA ASP A 79 0.06 13.54 3.54
C ASP A 79 1.50 13.08 3.85
N VAL A 80 2.02 12.22 2.97
CA VAL A 80 3.39 11.71 3.05
C VAL A 80 4.00 11.62 1.65
N GLY A 81 5.30 11.84 1.55
CA GLY A 81 6.11 11.49 0.38
C GLY A 81 6.76 10.12 0.53
N ARG A 82 7.48 9.67 -0.51
CA ARG A 82 8.11 8.34 -0.54
C ARG A 82 9.04 8.07 0.65
N ASP A 83 9.94 9.00 0.96
CA ASP A 83 10.91 8.81 2.06
C ASP A 83 10.22 8.68 3.42
N GLN A 84 9.13 9.42 3.61
CA GLN A 84 8.31 9.35 4.81
C GLN A 84 7.59 8.00 4.91
N ALA A 85 7.00 7.53 3.80
CA ALA A 85 6.35 6.22 3.71
C ALA A 85 7.33 5.08 4.03
N GLU A 86 8.55 5.12 3.48
CA GLU A 86 9.58 4.12 3.75
C GLU A 86 9.98 4.07 5.23
N ARG A 87 10.14 5.24 5.87
CA ARG A 87 10.43 5.30 7.31
C ARG A 87 9.29 4.75 8.17
N ILE A 88 8.05 5.06 7.82
CA ILE A 88 6.86 4.57 8.52
C ILE A 88 6.82 3.04 8.44
N LEU A 89 6.96 2.47 7.24
CA LEU A 89 6.88 1.04 7.03
C LEU A 89 8.07 0.29 7.66
N THR A 90 9.28 0.83 7.55
CA THR A 90 10.47 0.27 8.20
C THR A 90 10.29 0.22 9.71
N ARG A 91 9.73 1.27 10.32
CA ARG A 91 9.44 1.30 11.75
C ARG A 91 8.38 0.25 12.13
N ILE A 92 7.27 0.19 11.39
CA ILE A 92 6.20 -0.78 11.66
C ILE A 92 6.73 -2.21 11.56
N LEU A 93 7.56 -2.52 10.56
CA LEU A 93 8.19 -3.82 10.43
C LEU A 93 9.20 -4.14 11.53
N GLY A 94 9.92 -3.12 12.00
CA GLY A 94 10.79 -3.24 13.17
C GLY A 94 9.98 -3.61 14.42
N ASP A 95 8.93 -2.85 14.70
CA ASP A 95 8.01 -3.09 15.83
C ASP A 95 7.36 -4.49 15.73
N PHE A 96 7.00 -4.93 14.52
CA PHE A 96 6.50 -6.29 14.27
C PHE A 96 7.54 -7.34 14.62
N SER A 97 8.78 -7.16 14.16
CA SER A 97 9.88 -8.13 14.38
C SER A 97 10.26 -8.24 15.86
N GLU A 98 10.17 -7.15 16.62
CA GLU A 98 10.37 -7.15 18.07
C GLU A 98 9.25 -7.88 18.83
N ARG A 99 8.00 -7.69 18.41
CA ARG A 99 6.81 -8.28 19.06
C ARG A 99 6.57 -9.73 18.68
N PHE A 100 6.92 -10.10 17.46
CA PHE A 100 6.75 -11.44 16.91
C PHE A 100 8.11 -11.99 16.49
N PRO A 101 8.99 -12.33 17.46
CA PRO A 101 10.24 -12.99 17.14
C PRO A 101 9.92 -14.29 16.40
N THR A 102 10.22 -14.31 15.11
CA THR A 102 9.90 -15.46 14.25
C THR A 102 10.70 -16.65 14.75
N ALA A 103 10.06 -17.83 14.81
CA ALA A 103 10.68 -19.07 15.30
C ALA A 103 11.95 -19.50 14.52
N ARG A 104 12.26 -18.84 13.39
CA ARG A 104 13.45 -19.06 12.57
C ARG A 104 14.48 -17.92 12.60
N GLY A 105 14.25 -16.85 13.36
CA GLY A 105 15.18 -15.71 13.43
C GLY A 105 15.40 -14.97 12.10
N SER A 106 14.52 -15.20 11.11
CA SER A 106 14.56 -14.52 9.82
C SER A 106 13.49 -13.44 9.81
N ALA A 107 13.90 -12.21 9.51
CA ALA A 107 12.98 -11.12 9.25
C ALA A 107 12.04 -11.52 8.09
N PRO A 108 10.77 -11.06 8.10
CA PRO A 108 9.86 -11.39 7.03
C PRO A 108 10.34 -10.84 5.67
N GLU A 109 10.33 -11.69 4.65
CA GLU A 109 10.73 -11.33 3.28
C GLU A 109 9.59 -10.63 2.55
N VAL A 110 9.41 -9.35 2.85
CA VAL A 110 8.45 -8.47 2.16
C VAL A 110 9.16 -7.49 1.24
N ARG A 111 8.57 -7.25 0.07
CA ARG A 111 9.00 -6.24 -0.90
C ARG A 111 7.99 -5.11 -0.94
N PHE A 112 8.50 -3.88 -1.01
CA PHE A 112 7.69 -2.68 -1.19
C PHE A 112 7.92 -2.04 -2.56
N GLY A 113 6.84 -1.75 -3.26
CA GLY A 113 6.83 -0.85 -4.41
C GLY A 113 6.15 0.47 -4.02
N TYR A 114 6.59 1.60 -4.58
CA TYR A 114 6.09 2.93 -4.23
C TYR A 114 5.66 3.68 -5.47
N PHE A 115 4.52 4.35 -5.38
CA PHE A 115 3.99 5.24 -6.41
C PHE A 115 3.52 6.54 -5.76
N GLU A 116 4.18 7.66 -6.06
CA GLU A 116 3.84 8.96 -5.50
C GLU A 116 2.75 9.64 -6.33
N LEU A 117 1.69 10.07 -5.64
CA LEU A 117 0.61 10.87 -6.17
C LEU A 117 0.88 12.34 -5.80
N GLY A 118 1.21 13.13 -6.82
CA GLY A 118 1.42 14.58 -6.67
C GLY A 118 0.11 15.38 -6.76
N PRO A 119 0.06 16.61 -6.22
CA PRO A 119 -1.14 17.45 -6.13
C PRO A 119 -1.68 17.96 -7.49
N LYS A 120 -0.99 17.65 -8.59
CA LYS A 120 -1.39 18.01 -9.98
C LYS A 120 -1.46 16.80 -10.90
N GLN A 121 -1.35 15.59 -10.35
CA GLN A 121 -1.32 14.38 -11.15
C GLN A 121 -2.75 13.93 -11.45
N ARG A 122 -3.09 13.91 -12.74
CA ARG A 122 -4.43 13.58 -13.23
C ARG A 122 -4.78 12.13 -12.84
N ALA A 123 -6.02 11.92 -12.38
CA ALA A 123 -6.60 10.62 -11.97
C ALA A 123 -5.86 9.39 -12.56
N VAL A 124 -5.05 8.76 -11.72
CA VAL A 124 -4.23 7.59 -12.10
C VAL A 124 -5.10 6.34 -12.02
N GLY A 125 -5.04 5.46 -13.02
CA GLY A 125 -5.78 4.20 -13.03
C GLY A 125 -5.00 3.08 -12.34
N LEU A 126 -5.70 2.07 -11.82
CA LEU A 126 -5.06 0.88 -11.24
C LEU A 126 -4.12 0.15 -12.20
N LYS A 127 -4.45 0.18 -13.49
CA LYS A 127 -3.62 -0.40 -14.56
C LYS A 127 -2.25 0.28 -14.69
N ASP A 128 -2.14 1.53 -14.26
CA ASP A 128 -0.92 2.33 -14.33
C ASP A 128 -0.12 2.17 -13.01
N VAL A 129 -0.82 1.99 -11.89
CA VAL A 129 -0.21 1.86 -10.54
C VAL A 129 0.29 0.44 -10.26
N LEU A 130 -0.56 -0.58 -10.46
CA LEU A 130 -0.24 -1.95 -10.04
C LEU A 130 1.05 -2.52 -10.66
N PRO A 131 1.37 -2.27 -11.95
CA PRO A 131 2.64 -2.71 -12.52
C PRO A 131 3.85 -2.04 -11.87
N VAL A 132 3.72 -0.78 -11.43
CA VAL A 132 4.81 -0.07 -10.74
C VAL A 132 4.99 -0.60 -9.32
N LEU A 133 3.89 -0.95 -8.65
CA LEU A 133 3.90 -1.46 -7.28
C LEU A 133 4.41 -2.90 -7.16
N PHE A 134 4.08 -3.76 -8.13
CA PHE A 134 4.35 -5.20 -8.08
C PHE A 134 5.25 -5.71 -9.19
N GLY A 135 5.63 -4.86 -10.14
CA GLY A 135 6.57 -5.23 -11.19
C GLY A 135 7.92 -5.56 -10.58
N ASP A 136 8.51 -6.68 -11.00
CA ASP A 136 9.93 -6.89 -10.83
C ASP A 136 10.64 -5.72 -11.50
N ARG A 137 11.52 -5.02 -10.78
CA ARG A 137 12.42 -4.03 -11.40
C ARG A 137 13.44 -4.76 -12.27
N SER A 138 12.99 -5.25 -13.41
CA SER A 138 13.79 -5.55 -14.60
C SER A 138 13.36 -4.55 -15.66
N GLY A 139 13.97 -3.36 -15.66
CA GLY A 139 13.80 -2.40 -16.75
C GLY A 139 13.55 -0.97 -16.32
N GLU A 140 14.63 -0.19 -16.39
CA GLU A 140 14.64 1.20 -16.85
C GLU A 140 14.06 2.28 -15.93
N ALA A 141 15.00 2.93 -15.23
CA ALA A 141 14.95 4.36 -15.02
C ALA A 141 14.72 5.04 -16.38
N HIS A 142 13.51 5.53 -16.62
CA HIS A 142 13.25 6.42 -17.74
C HIS A 142 13.87 7.78 -17.41
N ASP A 143 15.14 7.90 -17.79
CA ASP A 143 15.91 9.13 -17.89
C ASP A 143 15.02 10.21 -18.55
N THR A 144 14.58 11.15 -17.73
CA THR A 144 13.90 12.35 -18.22
C THR A 144 14.97 13.29 -18.74
N ARG A 145 15.37 13.11 -20.01
CA ARG A 145 16.14 14.11 -20.74
C ARG A 145 15.23 14.90 -21.67
N HIS A 146 15.07 16.16 -21.23
CA HIS A 146 14.89 17.41 -21.98
C HIS A 146 15.00 17.33 -23.50
#